data_AF-A0A948TZA1-F1
#
_entry.id   AF-A0A948TZA1-F1
#
_cell.length_a   1.000
_cell.length_b   1.000
_cell.length_c   1.000
_cell.angle_alpha   90.00
_cell.angle_beta   90.00
_cell.angle_gamma   90.00
#
_symmetry.space_group_name_H-M   'P 1'
#
loop_
_entity.id
_entity.type
_entity.pdbx_description
1 polymer ?
#
loop_
_entity_poly.entity_id
_entity_poly.type
_entity_poly.pdbx_seq_one_letter_code
_entity_poly.pdbx_strand_id
1 'polypeptide(L)'
;MTNTQWFLLVGGLLLARGLTASLLKRLPVTPAIIYLAVGLLVGPMVLNVFHFNPLKESALLEVLTEVAVLISLFSAGVKMPVPVSFSRWRTPLLLASLSMAVSVGLVAAFAYYLLGLPLGAGILLGAILAPTDPVLASDVQIRHPGDRDQLRFTLTCEAGMNDGSAFPFVMLGLGLLGLHELGEFGVRWVLMDVLWATLGGIAIGVMSGAALGHLGWKLRSEPRVCSQSSQPDESTSQMNERQERLGELVVAGGDASELFDATEETLDQ
;
A
#
# COMPACT_ATOMS: atom_id res chain seq x y z
N MET A 1 25.30 -1.34 -25.91
CA MET A 1 24.06 -2.13 -26.04
C MET A 1 23.06 -1.31 -26.84
N THR A 2 22.33 -1.90 -27.79
CA THR A 2 21.31 -1.17 -28.55
C THR A 2 19.99 -1.20 -27.80
N ASN A 3 19.30 -0.06 -27.68
CA ASN A 3 18.01 0.09 -26.97
C ASN A 3 16.98 -1.00 -27.32
N THR A 4 17.02 -1.53 -28.54
CA THR A 4 16.18 -2.63 -29.03
C THR A 4 16.25 -3.90 -28.17
N GLN A 5 17.43 -4.29 -27.69
CA GLN A 5 17.59 -5.52 -26.89
C GLN A 5 16.89 -5.38 -25.53
N TRP A 6 16.93 -4.19 -24.93
CA TRP A 6 16.21 -3.88 -23.70
C TRP A 6 14.69 -3.94 -23.90
N PHE A 7 14.18 -3.33 -24.97
CA PHE A 7 12.74 -3.37 -25.27
C PHE A 7 12.24 -4.80 -25.54
N LEU A 8 13.03 -5.62 -26.25
CA LEU A 8 12.68 -7.03 -26.48
C LEU A 8 12.69 -7.84 -25.19
N LEU A 9 13.67 -7.63 -24.30
CA LEU A 9 13.72 -8.33 -23.02
C LEU A 9 12.56 -7.91 -22.11
N VAL A 10 12.35 -6.62 -21.90
CA VAL A 10 11.27 -6.11 -21.04
C VAL A 10 9.90 -6.47 -21.62
N GLY A 11 9.69 -6.25 -22.92
CA GLY A 11 8.44 -6.60 -23.60
C GLY A 11 8.18 -8.10 -23.58
N GLY A 12 9.19 -8.92 -23.88
CA GLY A 12 9.10 -10.38 -23.81
C GLY A 12 8.79 -10.89 -22.40
N LEU A 13 9.41 -10.31 -21.37
CA LEU A 13 9.15 -10.65 -19.98
C LEU A 13 7.72 -10.27 -19.56
N LEU A 14 7.25 -9.09 -19.93
CA LEU A 14 5.89 -8.64 -19.64
C LEU A 14 4.85 -9.51 -20.35
N LEU A 15 5.08 -9.88 -21.61
CA LEU A 15 4.23 -10.79 -22.37
C LEU A 15 4.22 -12.19 -21.75
N ALA A 16 5.40 -12.75 -21.45
CA ALA A 16 5.54 -14.06 -20.81
C ALA A 16 4.80 -14.09 -19.48
N ARG A 17 4.95 -13.05 -18.65
CA ARG A 17 4.20 -12.92 -17.39
C ARG A 17 2.69 -12.85 -17.63
N GLY A 18 2.23 -12.02 -18.56
CA GLY A 18 0.80 -11.88 -18.88
C GLY A 18 0.16 -13.19 -19.32
N LEU A 19 0.87 -13.96 -20.17
CA LEU A 19 0.41 -15.26 -20.67
C LEU A 19 0.47 -16.35 -19.58
N THR A 20 1.54 -16.36 -18.80
CA THR A 20 1.79 -17.39 -17.78
C THR A 20 1.01 -17.15 -16.49
N ALA A 21 0.51 -15.93 -16.26
CA ALA A 21 -0.27 -15.57 -15.07
C ALA A 21 -1.51 -16.47 -14.86
N SER A 22 -2.10 -17.04 -15.92
CA SER A 22 -3.22 -17.97 -15.81
C SER A 22 -2.78 -19.38 -15.40
N LEU A 23 -1.64 -19.86 -15.91
CA LEU A 23 -1.07 -21.17 -15.64
C LEU A 23 -0.42 -21.25 -14.26
N LEU A 24 0.21 -20.15 -13.82
CA LEU A 24 0.98 -20.12 -12.57
C LEU A 24 0.14 -19.88 -11.32
N LYS A 25 -1.14 -19.54 -11.45
CA LYS A 25 -2.08 -19.36 -10.31
C LYS A 25 -2.19 -20.59 -9.40
N ARG A 26 -1.79 -21.78 -9.87
CA ARG A 26 -1.85 -23.04 -9.11
C ARG A 26 -0.53 -23.44 -8.45
N LEU A 27 0.56 -22.72 -8.70
CA LEU A 27 1.88 -23.01 -8.13
C LEU A 27 2.25 -21.95 -7.08
N PRO A 28 2.89 -22.32 -5.96
CA PRO A 28 3.34 -21.38 -4.93
C PRO A 28 4.63 -20.65 -5.35
N VAL A 29 4.67 -20.11 -6.56
CA VAL A 29 5.85 -19.43 -7.12
C VAL A 29 5.58 -17.93 -7.19
N THR A 30 6.37 -17.15 -6.46
CA THR A 30 6.27 -15.69 -6.48
C THR A 30 6.85 -15.11 -7.78
N PRO A 31 6.36 -13.96 -8.27
CA PRO A 31 6.91 -13.30 -9.44
C PRO A 31 8.42 -13.03 -9.34
N ALA A 32 8.92 -12.74 -8.13
CA ALA A 32 10.34 -12.50 -7.87
C ALA A 32 11.23 -13.70 -8.24
N ILE A 33 10.81 -14.92 -7.90
CA ILE A 33 11.55 -16.16 -8.24
C ILE A 33 11.64 -16.33 -9.76
N ILE A 34 10.55 -16.04 -10.48
CA ILE A 34 10.51 -16.14 -11.95
C ILE A 34 11.45 -15.12 -12.57
N TYR A 35 11.40 -13.86 -12.13
CA TYR A 35 12.27 -12.82 -12.66
C TYR A 35 13.74 -13.11 -12.37
N LEU A 36 14.07 -13.63 -11.18
CA LEU A 36 15.41 -14.09 -10.85
C LEU A 36 15.85 -15.25 -11.76
N ALA A 37 15.00 -16.26 -11.96
CA ALA A 37 15.30 -17.41 -12.81
C ALA A 37 15.53 -17.00 -14.27
N VAL A 38 14.67 -16.13 -14.81
CA VAL A 38 14.84 -15.58 -16.17
C VAL A 38 16.12 -14.76 -16.26
N GLY A 39 16.40 -13.90 -15.27
CA GLY A 39 17.64 -13.14 -15.21
C GLY A 39 18.90 -14.01 -15.18
N LEU A 40 18.86 -15.12 -14.44
CA LEU A 40 19.95 -16.09 -14.35
C LEU A 40 20.16 -16.84 -15.67
N LEU A 41 19.06 -17.28 -16.31
CA LEU A 41 19.06 -17.99 -17.59
C LEU A 41 19.57 -17.09 -18.71
N VAL A 42 19.04 -15.88 -18.83
CA VAL A 42 19.35 -14.95 -19.93
C VAL A 42 20.70 -14.25 -19.71
N GLY A 43 21.12 -14.13 -18.44
CA GLY A 43 22.36 -13.51 -18.03
C GLY A 43 23.63 -14.31 -18.40
N PRO A 44 24.80 -13.80 -17.98
CA PRO A 44 26.10 -14.35 -18.35
C PRO A 44 26.36 -15.76 -17.81
N MET A 45 25.60 -16.21 -16.80
CA MET A 45 25.82 -17.51 -16.16
C MET A 45 25.37 -18.71 -17.00
N VAL A 46 24.32 -18.56 -17.82
CA VAL A 46 23.74 -19.69 -18.59
C VAL A 46 23.79 -19.42 -20.09
N LEU A 47 22.94 -18.53 -20.61
CA LEU A 47 22.84 -18.30 -22.06
C LEU A 47 23.80 -17.22 -22.57
N ASN A 48 24.30 -16.36 -21.68
CA ASN A 48 25.21 -15.28 -22.01
C ASN A 48 24.71 -14.32 -23.11
N VAL A 49 23.39 -14.20 -23.23
CA VAL A 49 22.74 -13.33 -24.23
C VAL A 49 22.74 -11.88 -23.76
N PHE A 50 22.63 -11.66 -22.44
CA PHE A 50 22.65 -10.34 -21.84
C PHE A 50 23.82 -10.18 -20.87
N HIS A 51 24.72 -9.26 -21.21
CA HIS A 51 25.80 -8.83 -20.35
C HIS A 51 25.40 -7.54 -19.64
N PHE A 52 25.08 -7.65 -18.36
CA PHE A 52 24.76 -6.52 -17.51
C PHE A 52 25.89 -6.34 -16.48
N ASN A 53 26.58 -5.20 -16.54
CA ASN A 53 27.62 -4.89 -15.56
C ASN A 53 27.08 -3.85 -14.57
N PRO A 54 26.70 -4.25 -13.34
CA PRO A 54 26.09 -3.36 -12.36
C PRO A 54 27.02 -2.21 -11.93
N LEU A 55 28.35 -2.37 -12.06
CA LEU A 55 29.31 -1.32 -11.74
C LEU A 55 29.42 -0.25 -12.84
N LYS A 56 29.12 -0.60 -14.09
CA LYS A 56 29.16 0.36 -15.22
C LYS A 56 27.82 1.06 -15.43
N GLU A 57 26.74 0.36 -15.16
CA GLU A 57 25.36 0.84 -15.32
C GLU A 57 24.74 1.29 -13.99
N SER A 58 25.58 1.60 -12.99
CA SER A 58 25.14 1.93 -11.62
C SER A 58 24.21 3.14 -11.59
N ALA A 59 24.48 4.18 -12.37
CA ALA A 59 23.65 5.38 -12.43
C ALA A 59 22.23 5.10 -12.95
N LEU A 60 22.11 4.23 -13.94
CA LEU A 60 20.80 3.83 -14.46
C LEU A 60 20.06 2.95 -13.44
N LEU A 61 20.76 2.02 -12.78
CA LEU A 61 20.18 1.23 -11.70
C LEU A 61 19.68 2.10 -10.55
N GLU A 62 20.49 3.05 -10.12
CA GLU A 62 20.17 3.97 -9.03
C GLU A 62 18.84 4.68 -9.31
N VAL A 63 18.72 5.35 -10.47
CA VAL A 63 17.50 6.05 -10.87
C VAL A 63 16.30 5.10 -10.97
N LEU A 64 16.48 3.91 -11.56
CA LEU A 64 15.39 2.93 -11.67
C LEU A 64 14.93 2.42 -10.30
N THR A 65 15.87 2.11 -9.41
CA THR A 65 15.57 1.63 -8.05
C THR A 65 14.96 2.73 -7.19
N GLU A 66 15.43 3.97 -7.32
CA GLU A 66 14.88 5.13 -6.63
C GLU A 66 13.41 5.34 -7.04
N VAL A 67 13.13 5.38 -8.34
CA VAL A 67 11.75 5.51 -8.85
C VAL A 67 10.88 4.33 -8.40
N ALA A 68 11.40 3.10 -8.44
CA ALA A 68 10.67 1.92 -8.02
C ALA A 68 10.31 1.96 -6.53
N VAL A 69 11.27 2.32 -5.67
CA VAL A 69 11.08 2.44 -4.22
C VAL A 69 10.11 3.58 -3.91
N LEU A 70 10.23 4.74 -4.58
CA LEU A 70 9.31 5.87 -4.39
C LEU A 70 7.87 5.49 -4.74
N ILE A 71 7.64 4.81 -5.87
CA ILE A 71 6.31 4.35 -6.27
C ILE A 71 5.78 3.30 -5.28
N SER A 72 6.63 2.36 -4.86
CA SER A 72 6.27 1.33 -3.89
C SER A 72 5.83 1.94 -2.55
N LEU A 73 6.66 2.84 -1.99
CA LEU A 73 6.38 3.52 -0.73
C LEU A 73 5.14 4.41 -0.82
N PHE A 74 4.95 5.13 -1.93
CA PHE A 74 3.74 5.91 -2.15
C PHE A 74 2.49 5.01 -2.20
N SER A 75 2.55 3.90 -2.93
CA SER A 75 1.44 2.94 -3.03
C SER A 75 1.10 2.31 -1.69
N ALA A 76 2.12 1.92 -0.92
CA ALA A 76 1.95 1.43 0.46
C ALA A 76 1.34 2.51 1.36
N GLY A 77 1.81 3.76 1.23
CA GLY A 77 1.30 4.92 1.96
C GLY A 77 -0.17 5.21 1.73
N VAL A 78 -0.64 5.16 0.49
CA VAL A 78 -2.05 5.37 0.13
C VAL A 78 -2.97 4.28 0.72
N LYS A 79 -2.46 3.06 0.90
CA LYS A 79 -3.20 1.95 1.52
C LYS A 79 -3.21 2.02 3.05
N MET A 80 -2.43 2.91 3.67
CA MET A 80 -2.37 2.97 5.13
C MET A 80 -3.70 3.46 5.72
N PRO A 81 -4.28 2.71 6.67
CA PRO A 81 -5.59 3.02 7.23
C PRO A 81 -5.55 4.25 8.16
N VAL A 82 -6.52 5.14 7.95
CA VAL A 82 -6.84 6.30 8.82
C VAL A 82 -8.04 5.98 9.73
N PRO A 83 -8.14 6.55 10.95
CA PRO A 83 -7.28 7.58 11.54
C PRO A 83 -6.04 7.03 12.29
N VAL A 84 -4.96 7.81 12.23
CA VAL A 84 -3.71 7.57 12.97
C VAL A 84 -3.98 7.72 14.46
N SER A 85 -3.79 6.64 15.21
CA SER A 85 -3.98 6.62 16.68
C SER A 85 -2.77 5.97 17.32
N PHE A 86 -2.22 6.63 18.35
CA PHE A 86 -1.01 6.18 19.03
C PHE A 86 -1.08 4.74 19.55
N SER A 87 -2.25 4.33 20.07
CA SER A 87 -2.46 2.96 20.59
C SER A 87 -2.33 1.89 19.51
N ARG A 88 -2.84 2.16 18.29
CA ARG A 88 -2.73 1.23 17.16
C ARG A 88 -1.35 1.26 16.50
N TRP A 89 -0.71 2.43 16.45
CA TRP A 89 0.55 2.64 15.74
C TRP A 89 1.79 2.22 16.53
N ARG A 90 1.67 1.98 17.84
CA ARG A 90 2.79 1.55 18.68
C ARG A 90 3.44 0.25 18.18
N THR A 91 2.66 -0.77 17.83
CA THR A 91 3.20 -2.06 17.37
C THR A 91 3.94 -1.93 16.03
N PRO A 92 3.35 -1.34 14.96
CA PRO A 92 4.09 -1.07 13.73
C PRO A 92 5.36 -0.24 13.94
N LEU A 93 5.32 0.80 14.78
CA LEU A 93 6.48 1.63 15.07
C LEU A 93 7.60 0.82 15.72
N LEU A 94 7.29 -0.06 16.67
CA LEU A 94 8.27 -0.93 17.32
C LEU A 94 8.87 -1.96 16.36
N LEU A 95 8.06 -2.52 15.45
CA LEU A 95 8.53 -3.43 14.41
C LEU A 95 9.48 -2.70 13.43
N ALA A 96 9.03 -1.57 12.89
CA ALA A 96 9.82 -0.80 11.93
C ALA A 96 11.11 -0.21 12.54
N SER A 97 11.13 0.09 13.84
CA SER A 97 12.32 0.66 14.49
C SER A 97 13.16 -0.39 15.23
N LEU A 98 12.66 -0.90 16.36
CA LEU A 98 13.41 -1.75 17.27
C LEU A 98 13.67 -3.14 16.68
N SER A 99 12.64 -3.78 16.12
CA SER A 99 12.82 -5.11 15.50
C SER A 99 13.79 -5.05 14.31
N MET A 100 13.67 -4.00 13.49
CA MET A 100 14.62 -3.75 12.41
C MET A 100 16.04 -3.54 12.92
N ALA A 101 16.24 -2.68 13.92
CA ALA A 101 17.57 -2.42 14.49
C ALA A 101 18.23 -3.69 15.04
N VAL A 102 17.44 -4.54 15.73
CA VAL A 102 17.91 -5.85 16.21
C VAL A 102 18.29 -6.76 15.04
N SER A 103 17.47 -6.82 14.00
CA SER A 103 17.72 -7.66 12.82
C SER A 103 18.99 -7.22 12.09
N VAL A 104 19.16 -5.92 11.85
CA VAL A 104 20.38 -5.35 11.27
C VAL A 104 21.59 -5.67 12.15
N GLY A 105 21.48 -5.51 13.47
CA GLY A 105 22.56 -5.80 14.41
C GLY A 105 22.98 -7.27 14.41
N LEU A 106 22.02 -8.20 14.34
CA LEU A 106 22.30 -9.64 14.26
C LEU A 106 22.99 -10.03 12.96
N VAL A 107 22.52 -9.50 11.82
CA VAL A 107 23.16 -9.74 10.52
C VAL A 107 24.54 -9.10 10.46
N ALA A 108 24.71 -7.89 11.00
CA ALA A 108 26.01 -7.23 11.07
C ALA A 108 27.00 -8.00 11.95
N ALA A 109 26.55 -8.52 13.10
CA ALA A 109 27.37 -9.37 13.96
C ALA A 109 27.78 -10.66 13.24
N PHE A 110 26.85 -11.33 12.56
CA PHE A 110 27.15 -12.51 11.75
C PHE A 110 28.17 -12.20 10.65
N ALA A 111 27.98 -11.10 9.92
CA ALA A 111 28.87 -10.66 8.86
C ALA A 111 30.28 -10.33 9.37
N TYR A 112 30.37 -9.66 10.52
CA TYR A 112 31.64 -9.27 11.11
C TYR A 112 32.39 -10.48 11.69
N TYR A 113 31.73 -11.29 12.53
CA TYR A 113 32.39 -12.38 13.24
C TYR A 113 32.60 -13.64 12.41
N LEU A 114 31.67 -13.97 11.51
CA LEU A 114 31.72 -15.24 10.77
C LEU A 114 32.23 -15.08 9.33
N LEU A 115 31.88 -13.99 8.66
CA LEU A 115 32.31 -13.72 7.28
C LEU A 115 33.57 -12.85 7.22
N GLY A 116 34.01 -12.26 8.34
CA GLY A 116 35.19 -11.39 8.39
C GLY A 116 35.03 -10.08 7.63
N LEU A 117 33.79 -9.63 7.41
CA LEU A 117 33.49 -8.39 6.71
C LEU A 117 33.76 -7.18 7.62
N PRO A 118 34.16 -6.01 7.07
CA PRO A 118 34.27 -4.80 7.87
C PRO A 118 32.90 -4.41 8.44
N LEU A 119 32.89 -3.81 9.63
CA LEU A 119 31.65 -3.49 10.36
C LEU A 119 30.64 -2.72 9.49
N GLY A 120 31.11 -1.72 8.72
CA GLY A 120 30.25 -0.95 7.82
C GLY A 120 29.59 -1.81 6.73
N ALA A 121 30.31 -2.78 6.16
CA ALA A 121 29.72 -3.73 5.20
C ALA A 121 28.74 -4.69 5.87
N GLY A 122 29.00 -5.10 7.12
CA GLY A 122 28.07 -5.92 7.89
C GLY A 122 26.76 -5.19 8.19
N ILE A 123 26.83 -3.93 8.61
CA ILE A 123 25.64 -3.08 8.82
C ILE A 123 24.90 -2.85 7.51
N LEU A 124 25.61 -2.57 6.41
CA LEU A 124 25.00 -2.39 5.10
C LEU A 124 24.27 -3.65 4.62
N LEU A 125 24.89 -4.82 4.82
CA LEU A 125 24.28 -6.11 4.51
C LEU A 125 23.00 -6.33 5.35
N GLY A 126 23.06 -6.02 6.65
CA GLY A 126 21.90 -6.06 7.53
C GLY A 126 20.79 -5.11 7.08
N ALA A 127 21.14 -3.89 6.69
CA ALA A 127 20.19 -2.88 6.24
C ALA A 127 19.49 -3.25 4.91
N ILE A 128 20.17 -4.01 4.05
CA ILE A 128 19.58 -4.54 2.79
C ILE A 128 18.68 -5.75 3.06
N LEU A 129 19.02 -6.59 4.05
CA LEU A 129 18.30 -7.85 4.33
C LEU A 129 17.17 -7.73 5.34
N ALA A 130 17.21 -6.75 6.25
CA ALA A 130 16.23 -6.58 7.31
C ALA A 130 14.84 -6.07 6.83
N PRO A 131 14.73 -5.17 5.82
CA PRO A 131 13.43 -4.74 5.32
C PRO A 131 12.63 -5.88 4.70
N THR A 132 11.38 -6.04 5.15
CA THR A 132 10.48 -7.11 4.72
C THR A 132 9.49 -6.61 3.66
N ASP A 133 9.48 -7.23 2.47
CA ASP A 133 8.77 -6.69 1.29
C ASP A 133 7.24 -6.58 1.47
N PRO A 134 6.65 -5.36 1.35
CA PRO A 134 5.20 -5.18 1.34
C PRO A 134 4.48 -5.86 0.18
N VAL A 135 5.12 -6.02 -0.97
CA VAL A 135 4.47 -6.53 -2.19
C VAL A 135 4.21 -8.03 -2.09
N LEU A 136 5.14 -8.80 -1.53
CA LEU A 136 4.94 -10.25 -1.31
C LEU A 136 3.93 -10.54 -0.20
N ALA A 137 3.80 -9.64 0.78
CA ALA A 137 2.78 -9.73 1.83
C ALA A 137 1.37 -9.31 1.36
N SER A 138 1.21 -8.83 0.11
CA SER A 138 -0.06 -8.31 -0.41
C SER A 138 -1.21 -9.33 -0.48
N ASP A 139 -0.91 -10.64 -0.47
CA ASP A 139 -1.92 -11.70 -0.35
C ASP A 139 -2.61 -11.73 1.04
N VAL A 140 -1.97 -11.14 2.05
CA VAL A 140 -2.42 -11.05 3.46
C VAL A 140 -2.77 -9.61 3.88
N GLN A 141 -2.58 -8.62 2.99
CA GLN A 141 -2.91 -7.22 3.25
C GLN A 141 -4.43 -6.99 3.36
N ILE A 142 -4.80 -5.89 4.01
CA ILE A 142 -6.19 -5.45 4.18
C ILE A 142 -6.89 -5.42 2.82
N ARG A 143 -7.88 -6.31 2.63
CA ARG A 143 -8.60 -6.43 1.35
C ARG A 143 -9.69 -5.37 1.17
N HIS A 144 -10.21 -4.80 2.28
CA HIS A 144 -11.31 -3.83 2.23
C HIS A 144 -11.20 -2.75 3.33
N PRO A 145 -11.61 -1.49 3.04
CA PRO A 145 -11.73 -0.45 4.06
C PRO A 145 -12.77 -0.88 5.11
N GLY A 146 -12.32 -1.19 6.34
CA GLY A 146 -13.17 -1.69 7.42
C GLY A 146 -12.70 -2.99 8.09
N ASP A 147 -11.60 -3.58 7.61
CA ASP A 147 -10.98 -4.74 8.26
C ASP A 147 -10.49 -4.37 9.68
N ARG A 148 -11.04 -5.04 10.69
CA ARG A 148 -10.71 -4.81 12.11
C ARG A 148 -9.52 -5.66 12.58
N ASP A 149 -8.92 -6.44 11.69
CA ASP A 149 -7.80 -7.30 12.03
C ASP A 149 -6.54 -6.47 12.33
N GLN A 150 -6.21 -6.38 13.61
CA GLN A 150 -5.04 -5.67 14.11
C GLN A 150 -3.73 -6.26 13.58
N LEU A 151 -3.70 -7.55 13.23
CA LEU A 151 -2.52 -8.17 12.63
C LEU A 151 -2.32 -7.65 11.20
N ARG A 152 -3.37 -7.61 10.38
CA ARG A 152 -3.29 -7.10 9.00
C ARG A 152 -2.95 -5.62 8.95
N PHE A 153 -3.52 -4.83 9.87
CA PHE A 153 -3.12 -3.44 10.09
C PHE A 153 -1.63 -3.35 10.38
N THR A 154 -1.14 -4.15 11.35
CA THR A 154 0.25 -4.10 11.79
C THR A 154 1.21 -4.47 10.68
N LEU A 155 0.95 -5.58 9.98
CA LEU A 155 1.77 -6.05 8.86
C LEU A 155 1.77 -5.05 7.68
N THR A 156 0.63 -4.41 7.39
CA THR A 156 0.56 -3.40 6.31
C THR A 156 1.38 -2.16 6.66
N CYS A 157 1.29 -1.68 7.91
CA CYS A 157 2.06 -0.54 8.37
C CYS A 157 3.56 -0.84 8.49
N GLU A 158 3.92 -2.01 9.04
CA GLU A 158 5.32 -2.47 9.11
C GLU A 158 5.94 -2.50 7.71
N ALA A 159 5.27 -3.16 6.77
CA ALA A 159 5.79 -3.32 5.43
C ALA A 159 5.78 -2.00 4.62
N GLY A 160 4.94 -1.03 4.97
CA GLY A 160 4.98 0.32 4.37
C GLY A 160 6.06 1.24 4.97
N MET A 161 6.56 0.93 6.16
CA MET A 161 7.56 1.74 6.87
C MET A 161 8.99 1.19 6.72
N ASN A 162 9.12 -0.10 6.40
CA ASN A 162 10.38 -0.85 6.41
C ASN A 162 11.54 -0.14 5.67
N ASP A 163 11.33 0.30 4.43
CA ASP A 163 12.37 0.85 3.55
C ASP A 163 12.81 2.22 4.07
N GLY A 164 11.85 3.02 4.56
CA GLY A 164 12.13 4.30 5.21
C GLY A 164 12.93 4.13 6.50
N SER A 165 12.61 3.12 7.31
CA SER A 165 13.36 2.81 8.54
C SER A 165 14.73 2.19 8.30
N ALA A 166 14.96 1.55 7.15
CA ALA A 166 16.26 0.97 6.81
C ALA A 166 17.28 2.03 6.39
N PHE A 167 16.83 3.14 5.81
CA PHE A 167 17.68 4.17 5.25
C PHE A 167 18.77 4.70 6.22
N PRO A 168 18.46 5.05 7.49
CA PRO A 168 19.47 5.38 8.49
C PRO A 168 20.62 4.36 8.62
N PHE A 169 20.31 3.07 8.55
CA PHE A 169 21.30 2.00 8.68
C PHE A 169 22.13 1.84 7.42
N VAL A 170 21.55 2.06 6.24
CA VAL A 170 22.29 2.14 4.97
C VAL A 170 23.31 3.26 5.02
N MET A 171 22.90 4.47 5.43
CA MET A 171 23.79 5.62 5.57
C MET A 171 24.89 5.40 6.62
N LEU A 172 24.56 4.73 7.73
CA LEU A 172 25.55 4.35 8.75
C LEU A 172 26.59 3.37 8.19
N GLY A 173 26.15 2.33 7.48
CA GLY A 173 27.02 1.34 6.86
C GLY A 173 27.97 1.97 5.83
N LEU A 174 27.43 2.81 4.94
CA LEU A 174 28.22 3.59 3.97
C LEU A 174 29.21 4.52 4.66
N GLY A 175 28.79 5.17 5.74
CA GLY A 175 29.65 6.10 6.47
C GLY A 175 30.81 5.41 7.18
N LEU A 176 30.58 4.22 7.76
CA LEU A 176 31.64 3.42 8.37
C LEU A 176 32.63 2.84 7.34
N LEU A 177 32.23 2.75 6.08
CA LEU A 177 33.10 2.40 4.95
C LEU A 177 33.84 3.62 4.38
N GLY A 178 33.61 4.84 4.89
CA GLY A 178 34.21 6.07 4.39
C GLY A 178 33.58 6.60 3.11
N LEU A 179 32.39 6.10 2.73
CA LEU A 179 31.65 6.54 1.54
C LEU A 179 30.63 7.64 1.84
N HIS A 180 30.39 7.92 3.12
CA HIS A 180 29.49 8.98 3.60
C HIS A 180 30.08 9.66 4.83
N GLU A 181 29.86 10.97 4.99
CA GLU A 181 30.40 11.71 6.12
C GLU A 181 29.51 11.56 7.36
N LEU A 182 29.95 10.75 8.32
CA LEU A 182 29.27 10.55 9.60
C LEU A 182 29.42 11.74 10.57
N GLY A 183 30.39 12.63 10.32
CA GLY A 183 30.79 13.68 11.26
C GLY A 183 31.55 13.16 12.47
N GLU A 184 32.04 14.07 13.31
CA GLU A 184 32.77 13.70 14.53
C GLU A 184 31.89 12.80 15.43
N PHE A 185 32.41 11.63 15.81
CA PHE A 185 31.70 10.60 16.58
C PHE A 185 30.32 10.17 16.03
N GLY A 186 30.01 10.41 14.75
CA GLY A 186 28.71 10.07 14.18
C GLY A 186 27.60 11.09 14.45
N VAL A 187 27.92 12.29 14.94
CA VAL A 187 26.92 13.32 15.26
C VAL A 187 26.13 13.74 14.04
N ARG A 188 26.78 13.92 12.88
CA ARG A 188 26.09 14.31 11.65
C ARG A 188 25.12 13.22 11.21
N TRP A 189 25.49 11.95 11.36
CA TRP A 189 24.58 10.84 11.06
C TRP A 189 23.30 10.91 11.92
N VAL A 190 23.43 11.01 13.24
CA VAL A 190 22.25 11.10 14.13
C VAL A 190 21.41 12.34 13.83
N LEU A 191 22.03 13.51 13.69
CA LEU A 191 21.29 14.76 13.54
C LEU A 191 20.71 14.96 12.14
N MET A 192 21.48 14.65 11.10
CA MET A 192 21.09 14.91 9.71
C MET A 192 20.37 13.70 9.10
N ASP A 193 21.00 12.53 9.12
CA ASP A 193 20.50 11.35 8.39
C ASP A 193 19.35 10.67 9.14
N VAL A 194 19.36 10.70 10.48
CA VAL A 194 18.27 10.14 11.29
C VAL A 194 17.24 11.21 11.61
N LEU A 195 17.59 12.22 12.40
CA LEU A 195 16.59 13.14 12.96
C LEU A 195 16.02 14.10 11.90
N TRP A 196 16.89 14.86 11.22
CA TRP A 196 16.46 15.87 10.25
C TRP A 196 15.77 15.27 9.04
N ALA A 197 16.35 14.22 8.43
CA ALA A 197 15.76 13.56 7.27
C ALA A 197 14.40 12.93 7.61
N THR A 198 14.27 12.25 8.75
CA THR A 198 12.99 11.64 9.16
C THR A 198 11.94 12.71 9.46
N LEU A 199 12.28 13.74 10.25
CA LEU A 199 11.34 14.81 10.57
C LEU A 199 10.94 15.63 9.33
N GLY A 200 11.90 15.96 8.48
CA GLY A 200 11.67 16.66 7.22
C GLY A 200 10.80 15.84 6.26
N GLY A 201 11.09 14.54 6.12
CA GLY A 201 10.30 13.62 5.31
C GLY A 201 8.86 13.50 5.81
N ILE A 202 8.65 13.35 7.12
CA ILE A 202 7.31 13.35 7.73
C ILE A 202 6.60 14.68 7.48
N ALA A 203 7.26 15.82 7.72
CA ALA A 203 6.65 17.14 7.53
C ALA A 203 6.24 17.37 6.07
N ILE A 204 7.13 17.11 5.11
CA ILE A 204 6.85 17.24 3.68
C ILE A 204 5.73 16.27 3.26
N GLY A 205 5.77 15.02 3.74
CA GLY A 205 4.75 14.02 3.46
C GLY A 205 3.37 14.43 3.98
N VAL A 206 3.28 14.93 5.22
CA VAL A 206 2.02 15.43 5.79
C VAL A 206 1.51 16.65 5.03
N MET A 207 2.37 17.62 4.72
CA MET A 207 1.98 18.83 3.98
C MET A 207 1.47 18.50 2.58
N SER A 208 2.22 17.69 1.83
CA SER A 208 1.86 17.30 0.46
C SER A 208 0.60 16.42 0.43
N GLY A 209 0.49 15.45 1.35
CA GLY A 209 -0.71 14.61 1.49
C GLY A 209 -1.95 15.42 1.85
N ALA A 210 -1.84 16.38 2.78
CA ALA A 210 -2.93 17.28 3.14
C ALA A 210 -3.33 18.19 1.98
N ALA A 211 -2.36 18.75 1.24
CA ALA A 211 -2.62 19.57 0.06
C ALA A 211 -3.37 18.79 -1.04
N LEU A 212 -2.94 17.55 -1.31
CA LEU A 212 -3.60 16.66 -2.27
C LEU A 212 -5.02 16.29 -1.81
N GLY A 213 -5.19 15.97 -0.52
CA GLY A 213 -6.51 15.69 0.07
C GLY A 213 -7.46 16.89 -0.03
N HIS A 214 -6.96 18.09 0.27
CA HIS A 214 -7.73 19.33 0.16
C HIS A 214 -8.11 19.64 -1.30
N LEU A 215 -7.17 19.49 -2.23
CA LEU A 215 -7.43 19.69 -3.66
C LEU A 215 -8.45 18.66 -4.19
N GLY A 216 -8.32 17.40 -3.79
CA GLY A 216 -9.26 16.34 -4.15
C GLY A 216 -10.66 16.59 -3.61
N TRP A 217 -10.78 17.09 -2.37
CA TRP A 217 -12.07 17.50 -1.81
C TRP A 217 -12.66 18.68 -2.60
N LYS A 218 -11.87 19.70 -2.91
CA LYS A 218 -12.31 20.89 -3.66
C LYS A 218 -12.81 20.54 -5.07
N LEU A 219 -12.11 19.66 -5.79
CA LEU A 219 -12.51 19.19 -7.12
C LEU A 219 -13.75 18.27 -7.08
N ARG A 220 -13.92 17.48 -6.02
CA ARG A 220 -15.11 16.63 -5.82
C ARG A 220 -16.33 17.42 -5.35
N SER A 221 -16.12 18.64 -4.85
CA SER A 221 -17.18 19.51 -4.34
C SER A 221 -17.89 20.32 -5.42
N GLU A 222 -17.63 20.09 -6.71
CA GLU A 222 -18.56 20.52 -7.75
C GLU A 222 -19.85 19.68 -7.64
N PRO A 223 -20.97 20.28 -7.19
CA PRO A 223 -22.21 19.55 -7.04
C PRO A 223 -22.71 19.21 -8.44
N ARG A 224 -22.94 17.92 -8.70
CA ARG A 224 -23.86 17.52 -9.78
C ARG A 224 -25.25 18.02 -9.41
N VAL A 225 -25.54 19.26 -9.78
CA VAL A 225 -26.91 19.77 -9.94
C VAL A 225 -27.46 19.14 -11.21
N CYS A 226 -28.30 18.10 -11.08
CA CYS A 226 -29.64 18.05 -11.67
C CYS A 226 -30.34 16.69 -11.54
N SER A 227 -31.60 16.78 -11.10
CA SER A 227 -32.78 16.03 -11.52
C SER A 227 -32.81 14.50 -11.38
N GLN A 228 -33.40 14.03 -10.29
CA GLN A 228 -34.44 12.99 -10.29
C GLN A 228 -35.38 13.35 -9.13
N SER A 229 -36.36 14.22 -9.37
CA SER A 229 -37.75 13.78 -9.57
C SER A 229 -38.17 12.71 -8.55
N SER A 230 -38.35 13.11 -7.30
CA SER A 230 -39.28 12.45 -6.39
C SER A 230 -40.67 12.55 -7.01
N GLN A 231 -41.00 11.61 -7.90
CA GLN A 231 -42.37 11.27 -8.22
C GLN A 231 -43.10 10.98 -6.89
N PRO A 232 -44.33 11.49 -6.69
CA PRO A 232 -45.12 11.05 -5.57
C PRO A 232 -45.33 9.55 -5.72
N ASP A 233 -44.96 8.80 -4.70
CA ASP A 233 -45.14 7.36 -4.60
C ASP A 233 -46.63 7.03 -4.81
N GLU A 234 -46.95 6.31 -5.89
CA GLU A 234 -48.32 5.93 -6.28
C GLU A 234 -49.07 5.26 -5.13
N SER A 235 -48.33 4.59 -4.23
CA SER A 235 -48.86 3.97 -3.01
C SER A 235 -49.47 4.98 -2.04
N THR A 236 -48.91 6.18 -1.95
CA THR A 236 -49.37 7.21 -0.99
C THR A 236 -50.64 7.90 -1.51
N SER A 237 -50.77 8.06 -2.82
CA SER A 237 -51.97 8.65 -3.44
C SER A 237 -53.16 7.69 -3.35
N GLN A 238 -52.93 6.38 -3.57
CA GLN A 238 -53.98 5.37 -3.45
C GLN A 238 -54.43 5.18 -1.99
N MET A 239 -53.52 5.29 -1.03
CA MET A 239 -53.85 5.23 0.40
C MET A 239 -54.76 6.40 0.82
N ASN A 240 -54.47 7.62 0.34
CA ASN A 240 -55.28 8.80 0.66
C ASN A 240 -56.68 8.75 0.04
N GLU A 241 -56.82 8.33 -1.22
CA GLU A 241 -58.16 8.18 -1.84
C GLU A 241 -59.02 7.13 -1.11
N ARG A 242 -58.41 6.04 -0.61
CA ARG A 242 -59.13 5.01 0.16
C ARG A 242 -59.55 5.51 1.54
N GLN A 243 -58.70 6.29 2.22
CA GLN A 243 -59.04 6.94 3.49
C GLN A 243 -60.19 7.93 3.33
N GLU A 244 -60.22 8.68 2.23
CA GLU A 244 -61.29 9.66 1.96
C GLU A 244 -62.63 8.96 1.70
N ARG A 245 -62.66 7.86 0.93
CA ARG A 245 -63.87 7.05 0.73
C ARG A 245 -64.40 6.42 2.02
N LEU A 246 -63.52 5.94 2.89
CA LEU A 246 -63.92 5.41 4.20
C LEU A 246 -64.51 6.52 5.09
N GLY A 247 -63.96 7.74 5.03
CA GLY A 247 -64.52 8.91 5.71
C GLY A 247 -65.92 9.27 5.21
N GLU A 248 -66.14 9.27 3.90
CA GLU A 248 -67.46 9.55 3.31
C GLU A 248 -68.52 8.49 3.69
N LEU A 249 -68.16 7.20 3.71
CA LEU A 249 -69.06 6.11 4.11
C LEU A 249 -69.50 6.20 5.59
N VAL A 250 -68.59 6.61 6.48
CA VAL A 250 -68.91 6.84 7.90
C VAL A 250 -69.83 8.05 8.09
N VAL A 251 -69.64 9.13 7.30
CA VAL A 251 -70.49 10.34 7.37
C VAL A 251 -71.86 10.11 6.75
N ALA A 252 -71.98 9.24 5.74
CA ALA A 252 -73.24 8.92 5.07
C ALA A 252 -74.16 7.98 5.88
N GLY A 253 -73.72 7.45 7.02
CA GLY A 253 -74.51 6.53 7.84
C GLY A 253 -74.71 5.16 7.18
N GLY A 254 -73.71 4.69 6.42
CA GLY A 254 -73.72 3.39 5.75
C GLY A 254 -73.88 2.22 6.72
N ASP A 255 -74.54 1.17 6.26
CA ASP A 255 -74.91 0.01 7.08
C ASP A 255 -73.66 -0.75 7.56
N ALA A 256 -73.70 -1.28 8.79
CA ALA A 256 -72.52 -1.80 9.48
C ALA A 256 -71.85 -2.98 8.76
N SER A 257 -72.55 -3.65 7.83
CA SER A 257 -72.00 -4.73 7.02
C SER A 257 -71.05 -4.26 5.91
N GLU A 258 -71.30 -3.11 5.28
CA GLU A 258 -70.42 -2.60 4.21
C GLU A 258 -69.11 -2.03 4.77
N LEU A 259 -69.16 -1.52 6.00
CA LEU A 259 -67.97 -1.05 6.71
C LEU A 259 -67.02 -2.20 7.10
N PHE A 260 -67.58 -3.39 7.35
CA PHE A 260 -66.82 -4.58 7.75
C PHE A 260 -66.12 -5.23 6.54
N ASP A 261 -66.80 -5.35 5.39
CA ASP A 261 -66.18 -5.84 4.15
C ASP A 261 -65.03 -4.94 3.68
N ALA A 262 -65.20 -3.61 3.78
CA ALA A 262 -64.16 -2.65 3.36
C ALA A 262 -62.93 -2.64 4.31
N THR A 263 -63.09 -3.04 5.57
CA THR A 263 -61.97 -3.11 6.53
C THR A 263 -61.18 -4.42 6.42
N GLU A 264 -61.83 -5.53 6.07
CA GLU A 264 -61.18 -6.83 5.89
C GLU A 264 -60.24 -6.84 4.66
N GLU A 265 -60.60 -6.15 3.57
CA GLU A 265 -59.74 -6.01 2.38
C GLU A 265 -58.46 -5.19 2.63
N THR A 266 -58.46 -4.30 3.64
CA THR A 266 -57.27 -3.54 4.04
C THR A 266 -56.31 -4.27 4.98
N LEU A 267 -56.74 -5.36 5.63
CA LEU A 267 -55.90 -6.09 6.60
C LEU A 267 -55.16 -7.30 5.98
N ASP A 268 -55.52 -7.71 4.77
CA ASP A 268 -54.97 -8.90 4.10
C ASP A 268 -53.87 -8.58 3.05
N GLN A 269 -53.32 -7.36 3.03
CA GLN A 269 -52.16 -6.93 2.22
C GLN A 269 -51.12 -6.17 3.06
#